data_AF-A0A973TZC4-F1
#
_entry.id   AF-A0A973TZC4-F1
#
_cell.length_a   1.000
_cell.length_b   1.000
_cell.length_c   1.000
_cell.angle_alpha   90.00
_cell.angle_beta   90.00
_cell.angle_gamma   90.00
#
_symmetry.space_group_name_H-M   'P 1'
#
loop_
_entity.id
_entity.type
_entity.pdbx_description
1 polymer ?
#
loop_
_entity_poly.entity_id
_entity_poly.type
_entity_poly.pdbx_seq_one_letter_code
_entity_poly.pdbx_strand_id
1 'polypeptide(L)'
;MTAGGPRLFADVLDGLCLRPGDRPRYTNVELAERIRLDGGEITHTYISQLRRGDKDNPTCRTIEGLANALGVHPACFVGGRTRLHEGERPVWRRGALKHLFATVYPPDRGPFSPEEVAARISSGPYGSISANYIRELLAGTSDNPRLKHILGLAEAFGAAPAYFFDDELAARVDEQLETRLAMDKLGVNTVILRTAEQPPPPGVRNKILLALVRALHPGVAAEDAIRRALEPDVVADDEIR
;
A
#
# COMPACT_ATOMS: atom_id res chain seq x y z
N MET A 1 0.28 -14.82 11.91
CA MET A 1 -1.07 -14.72 12.49
C MET A 1 -1.89 -13.79 11.60
N THR A 2 -2.55 -14.34 10.58
CA THR A 2 -3.36 -13.57 9.61
C THR A 2 -4.75 -13.31 10.19
N ALA A 3 -4.83 -12.36 11.12
CA ALA A 3 -6.10 -11.89 11.67
C ALA A 3 -6.75 -10.90 10.69
N GLY A 4 -7.38 -11.40 9.63
CA GLY A 4 -8.00 -10.54 8.62
C GLY A 4 -9.02 -11.23 7.73
N GLY A 5 -9.71 -12.25 8.25
CA GLY A 5 -10.72 -12.99 7.50
C GLY A 5 -12.03 -12.20 7.27
N PRO A 6 -12.97 -12.73 6.46
CA PRO A 6 -14.24 -12.09 6.07
C PRO A 6 -15.14 -11.61 7.23
N ARG A 7 -14.92 -12.08 8.46
CA ARG A 7 -15.58 -11.53 9.66
C ARG A 7 -15.17 -10.09 9.96
N LEU A 8 -13.94 -9.69 9.61
CA LEU A 8 -13.45 -8.34 9.82
C LEU A 8 -14.36 -7.29 9.17
N PHE A 9 -14.80 -7.54 7.93
CA PHE A 9 -15.67 -6.60 7.22
C PHE A 9 -17.01 -6.42 7.94
N ALA A 10 -17.65 -7.54 8.29
CA ALA A 10 -18.94 -7.54 8.97
C ALA A 10 -18.84 -6.89 10.36
N ASP A 11 -17.82 -7.24 11.14
CA ASP A 11 -17.58 -6.72 12.49
C ASP A 11 -17.30 -5.21 12.48
N VAL A 12 -16.49 -4.74 11.51
CA VAL A 12 -16.22 -3.31 11.32
C VAL A 12 -17.50 -2.58 10.91
N LEU A 13 -18.24 -3.09 9.93
CA LEU A 13 -19.47 -2.45 9.45
C LEU A 13 -20.52 -2.38 10.56
N ASP A 14 -20.74 -3.48 11.27
CA ASP A 14 -21.72 -3.53 12.36
C ASP A 14 -21.31 -2.62 13.52
N GLY A 15 -20.03 -2.64 13.89
CA GLY A 15 -19.47 -1.76 14.91
C GLY A 15 -19.66 -0.27 14.60
N LEU A 16 -19.37 0.15 13.36
CA LEU A 16 -19.58 1.53 12.90
C LEU A 16 -21.06 1.91 12.86
N CYS A 17 -21.94 0.97 12.50
CA CYS A 17 -23.38 1.23 12.52
C CYS A 17 -23.92 1.40 13.94
N LEU A 18 -23.45 0.60 14.89
CA LEU A 18 -23.94 0.61 16.27
C LEU A 18 -23.33 1.72 17.11
N ARG A 19 -22.12 2.18 16.80
CA ARG A 19 -21.36 3.17 17.60
C ARG A 19 -20.57 4.14 16.70
N PRO A 20 -21.23 5.06 15.97
CA PRO A 20 -20.57 5.98 15.05
C PRO A 20 -19.83 7.15 15.73
N GLY A 21 -20.06 7.38 17.03
CA GLY A 21 -19.33 8.35 17.86
C GLY A 21 -19.96 9.75 17.93
N ASP A 22 -20.55 10.22 16.84
CA ASP A 22 -21.25 11.51 16.73
C ASP A 22 -22.78 11.42 16.96
N ARG A 23 -23.31 10.19 16.98
CA ARG A 23 -24.75 9.92 17.11
C ARG A 23 -25.02 8.51 17.68
N PRO A 24 -26.28 8.16 18.01
CA PRO A 24 -26.58 6.88 18.66
C PRO A 24 -26.31 5.65 17.80
N ARG A 25 -26.79 5.65 16.54
CA ARG A 25 -26.62 4.54 15.57
C ARG A 25 -27.02 4.96 14.16
N TYR A 26 -26.62 4.14 13.19
CA TYR A 26 -27.13 4.12 11.82
C TYR A 26 -28.12 2.98 11.60
N THR A 27 -29.23 3.26 10.92
CA THR A 27 -30.14 2.21 10.43
C THR A 27 -29.74 1.76 9.02
N ASN A 28 -30.10 0.52 8.64
CA ASN A 28 -29.82 0.04 7.29
C ASN A 28 -30.58 0.82 6.21
N VAL A 29 -31.79 1.31 6.54
CA VAL A 29 -32.61 2.14 5.64
C VAL A 29 -31.91 3.48 5.39
N GLU A 30 -31.50 4.15 6.48
CA GLU A 30 -30.78 5.41 6.41
C GLU A 30 -29.47 5.30 5.61
N LEU A 31 -28.67 4.25 5.83
CA LEU A 31 -27.44 4.05 5.06
C LEU A 31 -27.72 3.85 3.57
N ALA A 32 -28.75 3.06 3.24
CA ALA A 32 -29.12 2.86 1.84
C ALA A 32 -29.61 4.15 1.18
N GLU A 33 -30.34 5.01 1.91
CA GLU A 33 -30.77 6.31 1.43
C GLU A 33 -29.59 7.26 1.19
N ARG A 34 -28.66 7.36 2.13
CA ARG A 34 -27.44 8.17 1.99
C ARG A 34 -26.62 7.75 0.76
N ILE A 35 -26.39 6.44 0.60
CA ILE A 35 -25.64 5.92 -0.54
C ILE A 35 -26.32 6.25 -1.87
N ARG A 36 -27.66 6.18 -1.93
CA ARG A 36 -28.43 6.55 -3.14
C ARG A 36 -28.39 8.03 -3.44
N LEU A 37 -28.41 8.90 -2.42
CA LEU A 37 -28.26 10.35 -2.61
C LEU A 37 -26.92 10.70 -3.26
N ASP A 38 -25.87 9.92 -2.97
CA ASP A 38 -24.54 10.05 -3.58
C ASP A 38 -24.40 9.27 -4.91
N GLY A 39 -25.50 8.75 -5.47
CA GLY A 39 -25.53 8.04 -6.75
C GLY A 39 -25.13 6.56 -6.69
N GLY A 40 -24.96 6.00 -5.50
CA GLY A 40 -24.69 4.57 -5.30
C GLY A 40 -25.95 3.70 -5.31
N GLU A 41 -25.82 2.45 -5.70
CA GLU A 41 -26.93 1.49 -5.74
C GLU A 41 -26.75 0.41 -4.67
N ILE A 42 -27.59 0.46 -3.63
CA ILE A 42 -27.59 -0.55 -2.57
C ILE A 42 -28.98 -0.69 -1.95
N THR A 43 -29.30 -1.89 -1.43
CA THR A 43 -30.52 -2.14 -0.67
C THR A 43 -30.22 -2.27 0.82
N HIS A 44 -31.15 -1.83 1.67
CA HIS A 44 -31.03 -2.00 3.13
C HIS A 44 -30.94 -3.48 3.53
N THR A 45 -31.57 -4.37 2.76
CA THR A 45 -31.48 -5.83 2.94
C THR A 45 -30.06 -6.33 2.68
N TYR A 46 -29.40 -5.86 1.62
CA TYR A 46 -28.01 -6.22 1.36
C TYR A 46 -27.07 -5.69 2.45
N ILE A 47 -27.27 -4.47 2.95
CA ILE A 47 -26.50 -3.93 4.10
C ILE A 47 -26.69 -4.81 5.34
N SER A 48 -27.92 -5.24 5.63
CA SER A 48 -28.18 -6.17 6.74
C SER A 48 -27.45 -7.50 6.56
N GLN A 49 -27.43 -8.06 5.35
CA GLN A 49 -26.71 -9.30 5.06
C GLN A 49 -25.18 -9.13 5.21
N LEU A 50 -24.63 -7.99 4.80
CA LEU A 50 -23.20 -7.67 4.98
C LEU A 50 -22.83 -7.56 6.46
N ARG A 51 -23.64 -6.85 7.25
CA ARG A 51 -23.43 -6.68 8.70
C ARG A 51 -23.45 -8.00 9.47
N ARG A 52 -24.32 -8.92 9.07
CA ARG A 52 -24.42 -10.25 9.69
C ARG A 52 -23.38 -11.25 9.17
N GLY A 53 -22.63 -10.88 8.12
CA GLY A 53 -21.68 -11.77 7.46
C GLY A 53 -22.31 -12.83 6.55
N ASP A 54 -23.62 -12.78 6.29
CA ASP A 54 -24.30 -13.66 5.32
C ASP A 54 -23.78 -13.43 3.89
N LYS A 55 -23.39 -12.18 3.61
CA LYS A 55 -22.67 -11.77 2.41
C LYS A 55 -21.35 -11.15 2.85
N ASP A 56 -20.27 -11.53 2.18
CA ASP A 56 -18.91 -11.20 2.59
C ASP A 56 -18.04 -10.70 1.42
N ASN A 57 -18.62 -10.52 0.24
CA ASN A 57 -17.88 -10.18 -0.96
C ASN A 57 -18.50 -8.97 -1.71
N PRO A 58 -18.63 -7.81 -1.05
CA PRO A 58 -19.08 -6.58 -1.68
C PRO A 58 -18.09 -6.10 -2.75
N THR A 59 -18.55 -5.24 -3.66
CA THR A 59 -17.69 -4.56 -4.64
C THR A 59 -16.96 -3.38 -4.00
N CYS A 60 -15.85 -2.91 -4.58
CA CYS A 60 -15.14 -1.74 -4.04
C CYS A 60 -16.03 -0.49 -4.00
N ARG A 61 -16.90 -0.28 -5.00
CA ARG A 61 -17.89 0.82 -4.97
C ARG A 61 -18.88 0.70 -3.81
N THR A 62 -19.25 -0.53 -3.43
CA THR A 62 -20.08 -0.75 -2.23
C THR A 62 -19.32 -0.37 -0.96
N ILE A 63 -18.04 -0.72 -0.86
CA ILE A 63 -17.17 -0.38 0.27
C ILE A 63 -17.02 1.15 0.38
N GLU A 64 -16.74 1.82 -0.73
CA GLU A 64 -16.66 3.29 -0.82
C GLU A 64 -17.97 3.96 -0.42
N GLY A 65 -19.10 3.49 -0.95
CA GLY A 65 -20.42 4.03 -0.62
C GLY A 65 -20.75 3.88 0.88
N LEU A 66 -20.48 2.71 1.46
CA LEU A 66 -20.65 2.48 2.90
C LEU A 66 -19.75 3.39 3.73
N ALA A 67 -18.47 3.50 3.35
CA ALA A 67 -17.50 4.36 4.03
C ALA A 67 -17.93 5.82 4.00
N ASN A 68 -18.33 6.33 2.82
CA ASN A 68 -18.81 7.69 2.64
C ASN A 68 -20.06 7.98 3.49
N ALA A 69 -21.06 7.09 3.45
CA ALA A 69 -22.30 7.25 4.20
C ALA A 69 -22.09 7.25 5.73
N LEU A 70 -21.04 6.55 6.20
CA LEU A 70 -20.62 6.46 7.59
C LEU A 70 -19.64 7.56 8.00
N GLY A 71 -19.11 8.36 7.06
CA GLY A 71 -18.12 9.39 7.35
C GLY A 71 -16.76 8.82 7.78
N VAL A 72 -16.36 7.67 7.24
CA VAL A 72 -15.09 6.99 7.57
C VAL A 72 -14.26 6.70 6.33
N HIS A 73 -12.98 6.40 6.54
CA HIS A 73 -12.08 6.00 5.48
C HIS A 73 -12.31 4.52 5.08
N PRO A 74 -12.45 4.18 3.78
CA PRO A 74 -12.81 2.84 3.32
C PRO A 74 -11.76 1.77 3.66
N ALA A 75 -10.50 2.16 3.85
CA ALA A 75 -9.46 1.23 4.29
C ALA A 75 -9.77 0.54 5.64
N CYS A 76 -10.61 1.10 6.52
CA CYS A 76 -10.96 0.45 7.79
C CYS A 76 -11.59 -0.94 7.61
N PHE A 77 -12.34 -1.12 6.51
CA PHE A 77 -12.97 -2.40 6.17
C PHE A 77 -11.98 -3.51 5.82
N VAL A 78 -10.72 -3.14 5.58
CA VAL A 78 -9.65 -4.06 5.20
C VAL A 78 -8.41 -3.90 6.10
N GLY A 79 -8.62 -3.44 7.34
CA GLY A 79 -7.57 -3.34 8.37
C GLY A 79 -6.71 -2.08 8.31
N GLY A 80 -7.09 -1.08 7.51
CA GLY A 80 -6.45 0.25 7.48
C GLY A 80 -7.08 1.25 8.46
N ARG A 81 -6.81 2.53 8.25
CA ARG A 81 -7.33 3.62 9.10
C ARG A 81 -8.83 3.85 8.91
N THR A 82 -9.46 4.36 9.97
CA THR A 82 -10.89 4.73 10.00
C THR A 82 -11.12 6.22 9.79
N ARG A 83 -10.18 7.08 10.19
CA ARG A 83 -10.37 8.54 10.14
C ARG A 83 -10.14 9.07 8.72
N LEU A 84 -11.04 9.93 8.28
CA LEU A 84 -10.87 10.78 7.10
C LEU A 84 -10.11 12.06 7.50
N HIS A 85 -9.25 12.54 6.60
CA HIS A 85 -8.70 13.89 6.69
C HIS A 85 -9.70 14.92 6.14
N GLU A 86 -9.52 16.19 6.50
CA GLU A 86 -10.43 17.26 6.06
C GLU A 86 -10.43 17.38 4.53
N GLY A 87 -11.62 17.34 3.93
CA GLY A 87 -11.79 17.39 2.47
C GLY A 87 -11.45 16.11 1.72
N GLU A 88 -11.01 15.05 2.41
CA GLU A 88 -10.62 13.79 1.79
C GLU A 88 -11.85 13.02 1.24
N ARG A 89 -11.72 12.48 0.02
CA ARG A 89 -12.71 11.58 -0.59
C ARG A 89 -12.00 10.37 -1.19
N PRO A 90 -11.59 9.42 -0.33
CA PRO A 90 -10.80 8.27 -0.75
C PRO A 90 -11.62 7.36 -1.66
N VAL A 91 -10.98 6.90 -2.74
CA VAL A 91 -11.55 6.00 -3.74
C VAL A 91 -10.55 4.91 -4.09
N TRP A 92 -11.03 3.87 -4.77
CA TRP A 92 -10.21 2.80 -5.32
C TRP A 92 -9.10 3.35 -6.21
N ARG A 93 -7.85 3.06 -5.82
CA ARG A 93 -6.65 3.46 -6.55
C ARG A 93 -6.45 2.58 -7.78
N ARG A 94 -7.01 2.99 -8.92
CA ARG A 94 -6.88 2.27 -10.21
C ARG A 94 -5.41 2.00 -10.61
N GLY A 95 -4.51 2.93 -10.30
CA GLY A 95 -3.08 2.80 -10.61
C GLY A 95 -2.30 1.88 -9.67
N ALA A 96 -2.84 1.56 -8.48
CA ALA A 96 -2.15 0.78 -7.46
C ALA A 96 -1.75 -0.60 -7.97
N LEU A 97 -2.65 -1.30 -8.66
CA LEU A 97 -2.34 -2.64 -9.18
C LEU A 97 -1.22 -2.59 -10.22
N LYS A 98 -1.28 -1.61 -11.13
CA LYS A 98 -0.23 -1.43 -12.14
C LYS A 98 1.13 -1.13 -11.49
N HIS A 99 1.14 -0.32 -10.42
CA HIS A 99 2.35 -0.04 -9.66
C HIS A 99 2.92 -1.30 -9.00
N LEU A 100 2.09 -2.12 -8.34
CA LEU A 100 2.55 -3.38 -7.72
C LEU A 100 3.16 -4.33 -8.75
N PHE A 101 2.53 -4.51 -9.92
CA PHE A 101 3.12 -5.31 -11.01
C PHE A 101 4.50 -4.78 -11.46
N ALA A 102 4.68 -3.46 -11.49
CA ALA A 102 5.91 -2.83 -11.95
C ALA A 102 7.04 -2.80 -10.90
N THR A 103 6.75 -3.04 -9.63
CA THR A 103 7.70 -2.79 -8.52
C THR A 103 7.94 -3.98 -7.61
N VAL A 104 6.97 -4.89 -7.53
CA VAL A 104 7.01 -6.05 -6.64
C VAL A 104 7.19 -7.32 -7.46
N TYR A 105 8.42 -7.81 -7.51
CA TYR A 105 8.77 -9.10 -8.09
C TYR A 105 10.09 -9.62 -7.47
N PRO A 106 10.33 -10.95 -7.51
CA PRO A 106 11.55 -11.53 -6.95
C PRO A 106 12.81 -11.01 -7.66
N PRO A 107 13.94 -10.87 -6.95
CA PRO A 107 15.15 -10.26 -7.51
C PRO A 107 15.79 -11.06 -8.66
N ASP A 108 15.50 -12.35 -8.75
CA ASP A 108 16.04 -13.30 -9.72
C ASP A 108 15.23 -13.39 -11.02
N ARG A 109 14.09 -12.68 -11.12
CA ARG A 109 13.22 -12.71 -12.31
C ARG A 109 12.49 -11.39 -12.55
N GLY A 110 11.84 -11.29 -13.70
CA GLY A 110 11.03 -10.11 -14.06
C GLY A 110 9.68 -10.02 -13.34
N PRO A 111 8.87 -9.00 -13.70
CA PRO A 111 7.50 -8.81 -13.20
C PRO A 111 6.62 -10.05 -13.29
N PHE A 112 5.68 -10.19 -12.37
CA PHE A 112 4.66 -11.24 -12.44
C PHE A 112 3.79 -11.11 -13.70
N SER A 113 3.34 -12.24 -14.27
CA SER A 113 2.32 -12.22 -15.31
C SER A 113 0.90 -12.23 -14.72
N PRO A 114 -0.12 -11.72 -15.45
CA PRO A 114 -1.52 -11.85 -15.02
C PRO A 114 -1.95 -13.30 -14.77
N GLU A 115 -1.43 -14.25 -15.56
CA GLU A 115 -1.67 -15.69 -15.40
C GLU A 115 -1.11 -16.23 -14.07
N GLU A 116 0.12 -15.85 -13.73
CA GLU A 116 0.75 -16.26 -12.47
C GLU A 116 -0.03 -15.71 -11.27
N VAL A 117 -0.42 -14.44 -11.30
CA VAL A 117 -1.19 -13.81 -10.21
C VAL A 117 -2.57 -14.45 -10.11
N ALA A 118 -3.26 -14.69 -11.23
CA ALA A 118 -4.55 -15.35 -11.24
C ALA A 118 -4.50 -16.77 -10.65
N ALA A 119 -3.47 -17.55 -11.01
CA ALA A 119 -3.26 -18.89 -10.49
C ALA A 119 -3.01 -18.87 -8.97
N ARG A 120 -2.17 -17.94 -8.49
CA ARG A 120 -1.89 -17.76 -7.05
C ARG A 120 -3.16 -17.44 -6.26
N ILE A 121 -3.94 -16.46 -6.71
CA ILE A 121 -5.18 -16.04 -6.04
C ILE A 121 -6.21 -17.18 -6.05
N SER A 122 -6.38 -17.84 -7.20
CA SER A 122 -7.35 -18.92 -7.35
C SER A 122 -7.00 -20.18 -6.55
N SER A 123 -5.73 -20.34 -6.16
CA SER A 123 -5.28 -21.41 -5.26
C SER A 123 -5.48 -21.07 -3.77
N GLY A 124 -5.79 -19.81 -3.47
CA GLY A 124 -6.00 -19.30 -2.12
C GLY A 124 -7.47 -19.26 -1.69
N PRO A 125 -7.76 -18.67 -0.52
CA PRO A 125 -9.12 -18.63 0.06
C PRO A 125 -10.06 -17.60 -0.60
N TYR A 126 -9.59 -16.86 -1.60
CA TYR A 126 -10.29 -15.70 -2.18
C TYR A 126 -11.19 -16.05 -3.36
N GLY A 127 -11.26 -17.33 -3.73
CA GLY A 127 -11.98 -17.80 -4.90
C GLY A 127 -11.24 -17.52 -6.20
N SER A 128 -11.86 -17.91 -7.32
CA SER A 128 -11.24 -17.80 -8.63
C SER A 128 -11.26 -16.37 -9.18
N ILE A 129 -10.18 -16.02 -9.87
CA ILE A 129 -10.04 -14.78 -10.65
C ILE A 129 -9.39 -15.12 -11.98
N SER A 130 -9.86 -14.53 -13.08
CA SER A 130 -9.30 -14.79 -14.40
C SER A 130 -8.14 -13.85 -14.72
N ALA A 131 -7.15 -14.32 -15.47
CA ALA A 131 -6.06 -13.49 -15.97
C ALA A 131 -6.58 -12.34 -16.86
N ASN A 132 -7.68 -12.57 -17.58
CA ASN A 132 -8.33 -11.53 -18.38
C ASN A 132 -8.90 -10.40 -17.50
N TYR A 133 -9.55 -10.74 -16.40
CA TYR A 133 -10.05 -9.74 -15.46
C TYR A 133 -8.92 -8.92 -14.83
N ILE A 134 -7.78 -9.55 -14.51
CA ILE A 134 -6.59 -8.81 -14.05
C ILE A 134 -6.09 -7.85 -15.13
N ARG A 135 -6.05 -8.26 -16.40
CA ARG A 135 -5.71 -7.35 -17.51
C ARG A 135 -6.68 -6.18 -17.62
N GLU A 136 -7.98 -6.40 -17.44
CA GLU A 136 -8.97 -5.33 -17.44
C GLU A 136 -8.76 -4.34 -16.29
N LEU A 137 -8.42 -4.83 -15.10
CA LEU A 137 -8.07 -3.98 -13.96
C LEU A 137 -6.79 -3.15 -14.24
N LEU A 138 -5.78 -3.78 -14.86
CA LEU A 138 -4.54 -3.10 -15.24
C LEU A 138 -4.74 -2.04 -16.33
N ALA A 139 -5.64 -2.31 -17.28
CA ALA A 139 -6.03 -1.36 -18.33
C ALA A 139 -6.98 -0.27 -17.83
N GLY A 140 -7.61 -0.48 -16.66
CA GLY A 140 -8.64 0.40 -16.12
C GLY A 140 -10.01 0.27 -16.81
N THR A 141 -10.20 -0.72 -17.68
CA THR A 141 -11.50 -1.02 -18.29
C THR A 141 -12.47 -1.65 -17.30
N SER A 142 -11.93 -2.31 -16.27
CA SER A 142 -12.65 -2.69 -15.05
C SER A 142 -12.08 -1.92 -13.87
N ASP A 143 -12.95 -1.45 -12.97
CA ASP A 143 -12.58 -0.61 -11.84
C ASP A 143 -13.31 -0.94 -10.54
N ASN A 144 -14.12 -1.99 -10.55
CA ASN A 144 -15.02 -2.34 -9.46
C ASN A 144 -14.77 -3.76 -8.93
N PRO A 145 -13.53 -4.11 -8.51
CA PRO A 145 -13.22 -5.43 -7.98
C PRO A 145 -14.00 -5.75 -6.72
N ARG A 146 -14.26 -7.04 -6.51
CA ARG A 146 -14.90 -7.54 -5.29
C ARG A 146 -13.89 -7.70 -4.16
N LEU A 147 -14.34 -7.56 -2.92
CA LEU A 147 -13.50 -7.58 -1.72
C LEU A 147 -12.51 -8.76 -1.71
N LYS A 148 -12.97 -9.98 -1.97
CA LYS A 148 -12.09 -11.15 -1.99
C LYS A 148 -10.98 -11.02 -3.04
N HIS A 149 -11.27 -10.48 -4.22
CA HIS A 149 -10.25 -10.22 -5.24
C HIS A 149 -9.27 -9.13 -4.80
N ILE A 150 -9.73 -8.09 -4.11
CA ILE A 150 -8.85 -7.05 -3.54
C ILE A 150 -7.88 -7.67 -2.52
N LEU A 151 -8.40 -8.49 -1.60
CA LEU A 151 -7.59 -9.22 -0.61
C LEU A 151 -6.59 -10.17 -1.28
N GLY A 152 -7.04 -10.93 -2.28
CA GLY A 152 -6.18 -11.84 -3.04
C GLY A 152 -5.07 -11.12 -3.81
N LEU A 153 -5.39 -10.00 -4.45
CA LEU A 153 -4.39 -9.17 -5.12
C LEU A 153 -3.36 -8.65 -4.12
N ALA A 154 -3.80 -8.12 -2.98
CA ALA A 154 -2.91 -7.66 -1.91
C ALA A 154 -1.99 -8.79 -1.43
N GLU A 155 -2.54 -9.97 -1.13
CA GLU A 155 -1.76 -11.13 -0.68
C GLU A 155 -0.77 -11.62 -1.75
N ALA A 156 -1.17 -11.68 -3.03
CA ALA A 156 -0.31 -12.14 -4.12
C ALA A 156 0.94 -11.27 -4.31
N PHE A 157 0.85 -9.99 -3.95
CA PHE A 157 1.95 -9.02 -3.96
C PHE A 157 2.56 -8.79 -2.58
N GLY A 158 2.08 -9.43 -1.51
CA GLY A 158 2.53 -9.18 -0.14
C GLY A 158 2.28 -7.76 0.36
N ALA A 159 1.32 -7.04 -0.24
CA ALA A 159 0.92 -5.70 0.15
C ALA A 159 -0.22 -5.74 1.19
N ALA A 160 -0.37 -4.67 1.97
CA ALA A 160 -1.55 -4.49 2.81
C ALA A 160 -2.77 -4.16 1.93
N PRO A 161 -3.96 -4.78 2.13
CA PRO A 161 -5.16 -4.46 1.35
C PRO A 161 -5.55 -2.98 1.37
N ALA A 162 -5.26 -2.27 2.47
CA ALA A 162 -5.48 -0.84 2.61
C ALA A 162 -4.73 0.00 1.56
N TYR A 163 -3.66 -0.52 0.96
CA TYR A 163 -2.88 0.15 -0.10
C TYR A 163 -3.73 0.53 -1.32
N PHE A 164 -4.83 -0.19 -1.58
CA PHE A 164 -5.74 0.11 -2.69
C PHE A 164 -6.72 1.25 -2.40
N PHE A 165 -6.82 1.71 -1.16
CA PHE A 165 -7.82 2.69 -0.71
C PHE A 165 -7.21 3.92 -0.03
N ASP A 166 -6.01 3.80 0.55
CA ASP A 166 -5.38 4.85 1.36
C ASP A 166 -4.18 5.45 0.61
N ASP A 167 -4.37 6.65 0.06
CA ASP A 167 -3.32 7.37 -0.68
C ASP A 167 -2.11 7.73 0.19
N GLU A 168 -2.29 7.97 1.49
CA GLU A 168 -1.20 8.29 2.41
C GLU A 168 -0.34 7.05 2.71
N LEU A 169 -1.00 5.89 2.91
CA LEU A 169 -0.29 4.63 3.01
C LEU A 169 0.44 4.32 1.70
N ALA A 170 -0.25 4.51 0.59
CA ALA A 170 0.32 4.20 -0.70
C ALA A 170 1.52 5.08 -1.05
N ALA A 171 1.48 6.38 -0.82
CA ALA A 171 2.60 7.27 -1.08
C ALA A 171 3.87 6.83 -0.34
N ARG A 172 3.73 6.42 0.92
CA ARG A 172 4.85 5.89 1.72
C ARG A 172 5.40 4.58 1.17
N VAL A 173 4.51 3.66 0.76
CA VAL A 173 4.89 2.37 0.18
C VAL A 173 5.55 2.57 -1.18
N ASP A 174 5.00 3.44 -2.01
CA ASP A 174 5.48 3.76 -3.37
C ASP A 174 6.89 4.38 -3.29
N GLU A 175 7.13 5.33 -2.37
CA GLU A 175 8.46 5.93 -2.14
C GLU A 175 9.51 4.88 -1.74
N GLN A 176 9.16 3.95 -0.85
CA GLN A 176 10.05 2.86 -0.44
C GLN A 176 10.36 1.91 -1.60
N LEU A 177 9.35 1.58 -2.41
CA LEU A 177 9.49 0.71 -3.57
C LEU A 177 10.36 1.36 -4.67
N GLU A 178 10.13 2.64 -4.96
CA GLU A 178 10.92 3.40 -5.92
C GLU A 178 12.39 3.53 -5.49
N THR A 179 12.62 3.83 -4.20
CA THR A 179 13.97 3.87 -3.63
C THR A 179 14.68 2.52 -3.80
N ARG A 180 14.00 1.41 -3.48
CA ARG A 180 14.56 0.07 -3.66
C ARG A 180 14.91 -0.22 -5.12
N LEU A 181 14.02 0.11 -6.05
CA LEU A 181 14.24 -0.09 -7.48
C LEU A 181 15.39 0.76 -8.01
N ALA A 182 15.54 1.99 -7.53
CA ALA A 182 16.66 2.85 -7.86
C ALA A 182 17.99 2.25 -7.36
N MET A 183 18.02 1.76 -6.11
CA MET A 183 19.18 1.06 -5.54
C MET A 183 19.53 -0.22 -6.31
N ASP A 184 18.52 -1.01 -6.71
CA ASP A 184 18.72 -2.22 -7.52
C ASP A 184 19.29 -1.89 -8.89
N LYS A 185 18.76 -0.89 -9.60
CA LYS A 185 19.27 -0.44 -10.91
C LYS A 185 20.70 0.06 -10.84
N LEU A 186 21.09 0.68 -9.73
CA LEU A 186 22.45 1.16 -9.49
C LEU A 186 23.39 0.04 -8.98
N GLY A 187 22.90 -1.18 -8.79
CA GLY A 187 23.68 -2.31 -8.27
C GLY A 187 24.07 -2.18 -6.80
N VAL A 188 23.49 -1.24 -6.06
CA VAL A 188 23.84 -0.93 -4.67
C VAL A 188 23.54 -2.14 -3.76
N ASN A 189 22.41 -2.81 -3.96
CA ASN A 189 22.06 -4.00 -3.17
C ASN A 189 23.02 -5.17 -3.39
N THR A 190 23.53 -5.36 -4.61
CA THR A 190 24.59 -6.36 -4.90
C THR A 190 25.87 -6.03 -4.15
N VAL A 191 26.25 -4.75 -4.08
CA VAL A 191 27.41 -4.32 -3.30
C VAL A 191 27.18 -4.59 -1.81
N ILE A 192 26.04 -4.16 -1.23
CA ILE A 192 25.71 -4.37 0.18
C ILE A 192 25.81 -5.86 0.57
N LEU A 193 25.17 -6.75 -0.19
CA LEU A 193 25.17 -8.20 0.09
C LEU A 193 26.60 -8.77 0.09
N ARG A 194 27.41 -8.46 -0.92
CA ARG A 194 28.82 -8.90 -0.99
C ARG A 194 29.66 -8.34 0.16
N THR A 195 29.39 -7.10 0.56
CA THR A 195 30.11 -6.43 1.65
C THR A 195 29.76 -7.03 3.02
N ALA A 196 28.54 -7.55 3.18
CA ALA A 196 28.12 -8.26 4.39
C ALA A 196 28.77 -9.66 4.48
N GLU A 197 28.90 -10.36 3.36
CA GLU A 197 29.62 -11.63 3.28
C GLU A 197 31.13 -11.46 3.51
N GLN A 198 31.72 -10.41 2.95
CA GLN A 198 33.14 -10.13 3.08
C GLN A 198 33.38 -8.63 3.37
N PRO A 199 33.45 -8.25 4.65
CA PRO A 199 33.65 -6.86 5.05
C PRO A 199 35.01 -6.34 4.55
N PRO A 200 35.05 -5.23 3.79
CA PRO A 200 36.29 -4.68 3.29
C PRO A 200 37.11 -4.07 4.44
N PRO A 201 38.45 -4.10 4.34
CA PRO A 201 39.34 -3.40 5.27
C PRO A 201 38.97 -1.90 5.37
N PRO A 202 39.20 -1.25 6.53
CA PRO A 202 38.80 0.15 6.74
C PRO A 202 39.27 1.12 5.65
N GLY A 203 40.52 0.97 5.17
CA GLY A 203 41.07 1.83 4.11
C GLY A 203 40.45 1.63 2.72
N VAL A 204 39.86 0.45 2.46
CA VAL A 204 39.14 0.17 1.20
C VAL A 204 37.69 0.65 1.31
N ARG A 205 37.06 0.50 2.48
CA ARG A 205 35.71 0.99 2.77
C ARG A 205 35.57 2.49 2.50
N ASN A 206 36.49 3.30 3.03
CA ASN A 206 36.45 4.76 2.82
C ASN A 206 36.62 5.15 1.35
N LYS A 207 37.46 4.43 0.59
CA LYS A 207 37.65 4.65 -0.84
C LYS A 207 36.39 4.30 -1.64
N ILE A 208 35.70 3.21 -1.28
CA ILE A 208 34.41 2.85 -1.89
C ILE A 208 33.36 3.93 -1.61
N LEU A 209 33.26 4.39 -0.37
CA LEU A 209 32.30 5.44 0.01
C LEU A 209 32.56 6.75 -0.76
N LEU A 210 33.83 7.18 -0.85
CA LEU A 210 34.23 8.36 -1.64
C LEU A 210 33.92 8.20 -3.13
N ALA A 211 34.14 7.02 -3.71
CA ALA A 211 33.82 6.75 -5.10
C ALA A 211 32.30 6.81 -5.35
N LEU A 212 31.50 6.27 -4.44
CA LEU A 212 30.03 6.35 -4.50
C LEU A 212 29.53 7.79 -4.39
N VAL A 213 30.03 8.57 -3.42
CA VAL A 213 29.65 9.99 -3.26
C VAL A 213 30.00 10.79 -4.51
N ARG A 214 31.17 10.58 -5.11
CA ARG A 214 31.57 11.23 -6.38
C ARG A 214 30.68 10.83 -7.55
N ALA A 215 30.30 9.55 -7.64
CA ALA A 215 29.43 9.06 -8.71
C ALA A 215 28.00 9.63 -8.58
N LEU A 216 27.51 9.83 -7.35
CA LEU A 216 26.17 10.36 -7.08
C LEU A 216 26.07 11.90 -7.20
N HIS A 217 27.19 12.61 -7.04
CA HIS A 217 27.25 14.07 -7.19
C HIS A 217 28.30 14.48 -8.23
N PRO A 218 27.98 14.42 -9.54
CA PRO A 218 28.86 14.92 -10.58
C PRO A 218 28.85 16.47 -10.57
N GLY A 219 29.69 17.10 -9.73
CA GLY A 219 29.88 18.55 -9.70
C GLY A 219 30.55 19.08 -8.42
N VAL A 220 31.02 20.33 -8.47
CA VAL A 220 31.83 21.03 -7.44
C VAL A 220 31.23 20.97 -6.01
N ALA A 221 29.91 20.84 -5.87
CA ALA A 221 29.24 20.67 -4.59
C ALA A 221 29.63 19.38 -3.84
N ALA A 222 30.10 18.35 -4.55
CA ALA A 222 30.61 17.12 -3.95
C ALA A 222 31.90 17.35 -3.16
N GLU A 223 32.79 18.24 -3.61
CA GLU A 223 34.04 18.52 -2.90
C GLU A 223 33.79 19.21 -1.55
N ASP A 224 32.82 20.14 -1.48
CA ASP A 224 32.46 20.82 -0.23
C ASP A 224 31.73 19.90 0.77
N ALA A 225 30.85 19.01 0.28
CA ALA A 225 30.20 18.00 1.11
C ALA A 225 31.20 16.94 1.62
N ILE A 226 32.15 16.54 0.78
CA ILE A 226 33.25 15.63 1.14
C ILE A 226 34.19 16.29 2.17
N ARG A 227 34.50 17.59 2.02
CA ARG A 227 35.32 18.35 2.98
C ARG A 227 34.66 18.40 4.36
N ARG A 228 33.37 18.72 4.44
CA ARG A 228 32.60 18.72 5.71
C ARG A 228 32.45 17.35 6.36
N ALA A 229 32.41 16.27 5.57
CA ALA A 229 32.30 14.91 6.11
C ALA A 229 33.66 14.32 6.57
N LEU A 230 34.78 14.85 6.06
CA LEU A 230 36.14 14.39 6.36
C LEU A 230 36.86 15.25 7.42
N GLU A 231 36.40 16.48 7.67
CA GLU A 231 36.89 17.32 8.76
C GLU A 231 35.94 17.18 9.97
N PRO A 232 36.25 16.32 10.96
CA PRO A 232 35.58 16.43 12.24
C PRO A 232 35.89 17.82 12.81
N ASP A 233 34.90 18.48 13.42
CA ASP A 233 35.07 19.72 14.17
C ASP A 233 36.29 19.58 15.09
N VAL A 234 37.41 20.17 14.67
CA VAL A 234 38.51 20.51 15.57
C VAL A 234 38.00 21.75 16.30
N VAL A 235 37.16 21.53 17.31
CA VAL A 235 36.88 22.54 18.30
C VAL A 235 38.21 22.82 18.97
N ALA A 236 38.72 24.02 18.67
CA ALA A 236 39.84 24.71 19.27
C ALA A 236 40.19 24.21 20.68
N ASP A 237 41.27 23.43 20.75
CA ASP A 237 42.06 23.29 21.96
C ASP A 237 43.24 24.25 21.80
N ASP A 238 42.98 25.53 22.05
CA ASP A 238 44.04 26.47 22.43
C ASP A 238 43.41 27.73 23.06
N GLU A 239 43.44 27.73 24.38
CA GLU A 239 43.68 28.86 25.29
C GLU A 239 42.93 28.60 26.59
N ILE A 240 43.67 28.14 27.62
CA ILE A 240 43.90 28.94 28.81
C ILE A 240 45.09 28.35 29.56
N ARG A 241 46.07 29.22 29.69
CA ARG A 241 47.27 29.15 30.48
C ARG A 241 46.96 29.37 31.96
#